data_AF-A0A939WAM2-F1
#
_entry.id   AF-A0A939WAM2-F1
#
_cell.length_a   1.000
_cell.length_b   1.000
_cell.length_c   1.000
_cell.angle_alpha   90.00
_cell.angle_beta   90.00
_cell.angle_gamma   90.00
#
_symmetry.space_group_name_H-M   'P 1'
#
loop_
_entity.id
_entity.type
_entity.pdbx_description
1 polymer ?
#
loop_
_entity_poly.entity_id
_entity_poly.type
_entity_poly.pdbx_seq_one_letter_code
_entity_poly.pdbx_strand_id
1 'polypeptide(L)'
;MARSFVITWDTADLRYSGGFAAFIQDIYAGQAHETEWIVSNPAIKKNDIVYLLKLSEPGRGIVASGISECRASSYKVKDPVKAKKLGKALHIVVRFDRAVDFRKGEALSLDVLAKRCKRQKWDLPESGMEIREKNVPVLEEEWYKCIDAASGEHPILPSEIRHNILLVQINKEYYLRLSERAMYEWTRGFWSRSVEYVRPAQYALSIINGKVAEVYRIREWIPAREVDNYLHSYVKERHDGKIAFVGKVARRDLRDYYIGRRVDSLYKYGEGSQVRLFLKGGKTAEPAMIEKKARGADLGRRIKAVKDKKLENVRSAELDEPMQPKKRIRKSDGVFRYTCGRCEASFAKSDRCPECGQLVKVWGGR
;
A
#
# COMPACT_ATOMS: atom_id res chain seq x y z
N MET A 1 12.74 3.51 15.57
CA MET A 1 11.68 4.20 14.80
C MET A 1 12.31 5.28 13.95
N ALA A 2 11.76 5.57 12.77
CA ALA A 2 12.22 6.71 11.97
C ALA A 2 11.89 8.00 12.71
N ARG A 3 12.83 8.96 12.75
CA ARG A 3 12.63 10.27 13.36
C ARG A 3 12.18 11.27 12.29
N SER A 4 11.57 12.35 12.73
CA SER A 4 11.06 13.40 11.85
C SER A 4 11.87 14.68 12.00
N PHE A 5 12.26 15.27 10.89
CA PHE A 5 13.07 16.50 10.85
C PHE A 5 12.44 17.55 9.94
N VAL A 6 12.73 18.81 10.23
CA VAL A 6 12.37 19.95 9.38
C VAL A 6 13.63 20.54 8.76
N ILE A 7 13.59 20.73 7.45
CA ILE A 7 14.59 21.48 6.69
C ILE A 7 13.95 22.76 6.15
N THR A 8 14.74 23.81 6.02
CA THR A 8 14.27 25.16 5.72
C THR A 8 14.66 25.60 4.32
N TRP A 9 13.73 26.20 3.60
CA TRP A 9 13.92 26.74 2.26
C TRP A 9 13.47 28.19 2.16
N ASP A 10 14.30 29.01 1.51
CA ASP A 10 13.97 30.38 1.14
C ASP A 10 13.90 30.49 -0.39
N THR A 11 12.87 31.15 -0.91
CA THR A 11 12.69 31.42 -2.33
C THR A 11 13.79 32.31 -2.93
N ALA A 12 14.48 33.09 -2.08
CA ALA A 12 15.66 33.86 -2.49
C ALA A 12 16.91 32.97 -2.70
N ASP A 13 16.87 31.71 -2.28
CA ASP A 13 17.99 30.79 -2.42
C ASP A 13 18.10 30.26 -3.87
N LEU A 14 18.83 31.02 -4.70
CA LEU A 14 19.11 30.74 -6.11
C LEU A 14 19.95 29.46 -6.36
N ARG A 15 20.38 28.75 -5.30
CA ARG A 15 21.17 27.50 -5.43
C ARG A 15 20.41 26.34 -6.09
N TYR A 16 19.09 26.45 -6.20
CA TYR A 16 18.22 25.44 -6.83
C TYR A 16 17.31 26.07 -7.89
N SER A 17 17.94 26.73 -8.86
CA SER A 17 17.34 27.48 -9.97
C SER A 17 16.59 26.63 -11.02
N GLY A 18 16.26 25.37 -10.72
CA GLY A 18 15.33 24.53 -11.50
C GLY A 18 13.85 24.77 -11.18
N GLY A 19 13.56 25.55 -10.14
CA GLY A 19 12.22 26.07 -9.84
C GLY A 19 11.32 25.06 -9.11
N PHE A 20 10.66 25.52 -8.05
CA PHE A 20 9.62 24.79 -7.32
C PHE A 20 8.48 24.30 -8.24
N ALA A 21 8.28 24.95 -9.40
CA ALA A 21 7.29 24.53 -10.39
C ALA A 21 7.59 23.14 -10.98
N ALA A 22 8.85 22.87 -11.38
CA ALA A 22 9.25 21.56 -11.90
C ALA A 22 9.16 20.49 -10.81
N PHE A 23 9.61 20.84 -9.60
CA PHE A 23 9.46 20.00 -8.40
C PHE A 23 8.02 19.54 -8.15
N ILE A 24 7.05 20.48 -8.20
CA ILE A 24 5.63 20.14 -8.03
C ILE A 24 5.13 19.31 -9.20
N GLN A 25 5.53 19.61 -10.44
CA GLN A 25 5.12 18.83 -11.60
C GLN A 25 5.58 17.38 -11.53
N ASP A 26 6.82 17.13 -11.12
CA ASP A 26 7.35 15.77 -10.93
C ASP A 26 6.52 15.02 -9.89
N ILE A 27 6.26 15.64 -8.74
CA ILE A 27 5.49 15.02 -7.64
C ILE A 27 4.04 14.76 -8.06
N TYR A 28 3.39 15.68 -8.75
CA TYR A 28 2.03 15.51 -9.24
C TYR A 28 1.93 14.50 -10.38
N ALA A 29 3.01 14.32 -11.16
CA ALA A 29 3.13 13.23 -12.11
C ALA A 29 3.42 11.86 -11.44
N GLY A 30 3.50 11.82 -10.11
CA GLY A 30 3.77 10.61 -9.33
C GLY A 30 5.25 10.22 -9.28
N GLN A 31 6.15 11.10 -9.73
CA GLN A 31 7.59 10.93 -9.66
C GLN A 31 8.12 11.55 -8.37
N ALA A 32 9.04 10.87 -7.68
CA ALA A 32 9.72 11.51 -6.56
C ALA A 32 10.83 12.43 -7.07
N HIS A 33 11.03 13.54 -6.38
CA HIS A 33 12.10 14.48 -6.66
C HIS A 33 13.22 14.32 -5.63
N GLU A 34 14.40 13.94 -6.11
CA GLU A 34 15.61 13.81 -5.28
C GLU A 34 16.41 15.10 -5.31
N THR A 35 16.73 15.64 -4.14
CA THR A 35 17.58 16.82 -4.03
C THR A 35 18.56 16.68 -2.88
N GLU A 36 19.74 17.25 -3.03
CA GLU A 36 20.69 17.40 -1.95
C GLU A 36 20.26 18.56 -1.04
N TRP A 37 20.48 18.42 0.27
CA TRP A 37 20.18 19.41 1.29
C TRP A 37 21.32 19.54 2.29
N ILE A 38 21.57 20.76 2.76
CA ILE A 38 22.55 21.04 3.82
C ILE A 38 21.82 21.11 5.16
N VAL A 39 22.27 20.33 6.13
CA VAL A 39 21.69 20.29 7.48
C VAL A 39 22.76 20.51 8.53
N SER A 40 22.39 21.20 9.61
CA SER A 40 23.29 21.42 10.75
C SER A 40 23.28 20.25 11.74
N ASN A 41 22.23 19.42 11.71
CA ASN A 41 22.08 18.31 12.62
C ASN A 41 22.66 17.00 12.05
N PRO A 42 23.76 16.46 12.61
CA PRO A 42 24.35 15.21 12.14
C PRO A 42 23.51 13.98 12.51
N ALA A 43 22.45 14.14 13.30
CA ALA A 43 21.64 13.03 13.75
C ALA A 43 20.74 12.47 12.65
N ILE A 44 20.51 13.15 11.53
CA ILE A 44 19.64 12.65 10.45
C ILE A 44 20.24 11.38 9.84
N LYS A 45 19.46 10.31 9.82
CA LYS A 45 19.83 9.01 9.28
C LYS A 45 19.02 8.67 8.04
N LYS A 46 19.47 7.64 7.33
CA LYS A 46 18.72 7.05 6.23
C LYS A 46 17.34 6.61 6.73
N ASN A 47 16.31 6.89 5.95
CA ASN A 47 14.89 6.65 6.21
C ASN A 47 14.24 7.51 7.29
N ASP A 48 14.94 8.53 7.80
CA ASP A 48 14.27 9.55 8.61
C ASP A 48 13.33 10.39 7.72
N ILE A 49 12.21 10.82 8.28
CA ILE A 49 11.19 11.62 7.60
C ILE A 49 11.64 13.08 7.61
N VAL A 50 11.54 13.74 6.45
CA VAL A 50 11.96 15.12 6.29
C VAL A 50 10.79 15.96 5.77
N TYR A 51 10.54 17.08 6.43
CA TYR A 51 9.55 18.09 6.04
C TYR A 51 10.25 19.35 5.54
N LEU A 52 9.81 19.86 4.40
CA LEU A 52 10.32 21.09 3.81
C LEU A 52 9.49 22.28 4.27
N LEU A 53 10.11 23.16 5.06
CA LEU A 53 9.53 24.40 5.54
C LEU A 53 9.95 25.57 4.66
N LYS A 54 9.00 26.22 4.01
CA LYS A 54 9.18 27.49 3.31
C LYS A 54 9.17 28.64 4.33
N LEU A 55 10.22 29.46 4.32
CA LEU A 55 10.39 30.59 5.24
C LEU A 55 9.82 31.91 4.72
N SER A 56 9.87 32.14 3.41
CA SER A 56 9.40 33.37 2.79
C SER A 56 7.88 33.42 2.65
N GLU A 57 7.30 34.62 2.62
CA GLU A 57 5.92 34.84 2.19
C GLU A 57 5.84 35.12 0.68
N PRO A 58 4.69 34.91 0.02
CA PRO A 58 3.48 34.24 0.52
C PRO A 58 3.66 32.72 0.65
N GLY A 59 2.89 32.10 1.53
CA GLY A 59 2.85 30.64 1.69
C GLY A 59 3.93 30.10 2.63
N ARG A 60 4.29 30.87 3.67
CA ARG A 60 5.17 30.40 4.74
C ARG A 60 4.54 29.21 5.45
N GLY A 61 5.24 28.08 5.49
CA GLY A 61 4.68 26.84 5.98
C GLY A 61 5.34 25.61 5.39
N ILE A 62 4.86 24.44 5.78
CA ILE A 62 5.37 23.18 5.24
C ILE A 62 4.76 22.97 3.85
N VAL A 63 5.63 22.72 2.87
CA VAL A 63 5.27 22.64 1.45
C VAL A 63 5.59 21.29 0.82
N ALA A 64 6.43 20.48 1.47
CA ALA A 64 6.73 19.14 1.01
C ALA A 64 7.13 18.21 2.15
N SER A 65 7.01 16.90 1.92
CA SER A 65 7.55 15.86 2.79
C SER A 65 8.20 14.76 1.97
N GLY A 66 9.18 14.08 2.57
CA GLY A 66 9.91 13.00 1.92
C GLY A 66 10.72 12.19 2.92
N ILE A 67 11.62 11.36 2.39
CA ILE A 67 12.53 10.55 3.18
C ILE A 67 13.98 10.93 2.91
N SER A 68 14.82 10.83 3.93
CA SER A 68 16.26 10.98 3.79
C SER A 68 16.87 9.69 3.24
N GLU A 69 17.63 9.77 2.15
CA GLU A 69 18.36 8.62 1.59
C GLU A 69 19.81 8.51 2.09
N CYS A 70 20.31 9.55 2.78
CA CYS A 70 21.67 9.65 3.33
C CYS A 70 22.77 9.03 2.44
N ARG A 71 23.12 9.71 1.35
CA ARG A 71 24.47 9.61 0.77
C ARG A 71 25.26 10.79 1.33
N ALA A 72 26.08 10.56 2.35
CA ALA A 72 27.00 11.59 2.83
C ALA A 72 28.09 11.79 1.75
N SER A 73 27.85 12.70 0.80
CA SER A 73 28.92 13.14 -0.09
C SER A 73 29.67 14.27 0.61
N SER A 74 30.99 14.18 0.65
CA SER A 74 31.86 15.27 1.10
C SER A 74 31.84 16.37 0.04
N TYR A 75 30.82 17.23 0.06
CA TYR A 75 30.79 18.38 -0.84
C TYR A 75 31.93 19.32 -0.48
N LYS A 76 32.92 19.44 -1.38
CA LYS A 76 33.94 20.48 -1.28
C LYS A 76 33.27 21.82 -1.62
N VAL A 77 32.95 22.60 -0.60
CA VAL A 77 32.48 23.99 -0.77
C VAL A 77 33.55 24.74 -1.58
N LYS A 78 33.22 25.15 -2.81
CA LYS A 78 34.14 25.90 -3.70
C LYS A 78 34.46 27.32 -3.20
N ASP A 79 33.68 27.83 -2.24
CA ASP A 79 33.80 29.16 -1.66
C ASP A 79 34.54 29.11 -0.29
N PRO A 80 35.79 29.61 -0.21
CA PRO A 80 36.62 29.53 0.99
C PRO A 80 36.05 30.30 2.19
N VAL A 81 35.27 31.36 1.95
CA VAL A 81 34.70 32.20 3.00
C VAL A 81 33.52 31.47 3.66
N LYS A 82 32.73 30.74 2.87
CA LYS A 82 31.62 29.91 3.37
C LYS A 82 32.12 28.63 4.03
N ALA A 83 33.18 28.00 3.53
CA ALA A 83 33.79 26.82 4.14
C ALA A 83 34.26 27.07 5.58
N LYS A 84 34.77 28.28 5.88
CA LYS A 84 35.22 28.68 7.21
C LYS A 84 34.07 28.94 8.19
N LYS A 85 32.88 29.29 7.68
CA LYS A 85 31.68 29.61 8.47
C LYS A 85 30.79 28.38 8.72
N LEU A 86 30.78 27.40 7.81
CA LEU A 86 29.88 26.23 7.85
C LEU A 86 30.37 25.03 8.68
N GLY A 87 31.65 24.96 9.08
CA GLY A 87 32.17 23.78 9.77
C GLY A 87 31.87 22.47 9.00
N LYS A 88 31.80 21.33 9.70
CA LYS A 88 31.37 20.03 9.12
C LYS A 88 29.87 20.05 8.78
N ALA A 89 29.46 20.83 7.79
CA ALA A 89 28.08 20.81 7.30
C ALA A 89 27.74 19.43 6.71
N LEU A 90 26.67 18.81 7.18
CA LEU A 90 26.24 17.50 6.69
C LEU A 90 25.40 17.69 5.44
N HIS A 91 25.78 17.01 4.35
CA HIS A 91 24.97 16.92 3.15
C HIS A 91 24.12 15.65 3.21
N ILE A 92 22.82 15.80 3.07
CA ILE A 92 21.86 14.70 2.95
C ILE A 92 21.20 14.74 1.59
N VAL A 93 20.83 13.58 1.06
CA VAL A 93 19.92 13.50 -0.09
C VAL A 93 18.53 13.27 0.47
N VAL A 94 17.58 14.11 0.08
CA VAL A 94 16.17 14.00 0.44
C VAL A 94 15.39 13.67 -0.81
N ARG A 95 14.55 12.64 -0.71
CA ARG A 95 13.63 12.22 -1.75
C ARG A 95 12.23 12.63 -1.37
N PHE A 96 11.75 13.71 -1.99
CA PHE A 96 10.40 14.20 -1.80
C PHE A 96 9.42 13.42 -2.67
N ASP A 97 8.34 12.95 -2.06
CA ASP A 97 7.29 12.20 -2.74
C ASP A 97 5.90 12.84 -2.55
N ARG A 98 5.82 13.92 -1.75
CA ARG A 98 4.60 14.66 -1.47
C ARG A 98 4.91 16.14 -1.38
N ALA A 99 4.06 16.94 -2.01
CA ALA A 99 4.15 18.39 -1.97
C ALA A 99 2.80 19.04 -2.25
N VAL A 100 2.69 20.29 -1.84
CA VAL A 100 1.54 21.16 -2.07
C VAL A 100 2.01 22.44 -2.76
N ASP A 101 1.17 23.03 -3.61
CA ASP A 101 1.58 24.24 -4.30
C ASP A 101 1.32 25.47 -3.40
N PHE A 102 2.37 25.97 -2.74
CA PHE A 102 2.25 27.15 -1.88
C PHE A 102 1.70 28.38 -2.61
N ARG A 103 1.87 28.46 -3.94
CA ARG A 103 1.35 29.59 -4.75
C ARG A 103 -0.18 29.60 -4.82
N LYS A 104 -0.81 28.46 -4.53
CA LYS A 104 -2.27 28.30 -4.42
C LYS A 104 -2.78 28.50 -2.98
N GLY A 105 -1.89 28.82 -2.03
CA GLY A 105 -2.25 28.96 -0.61
C GLY A 105 -2.40 27.61 0.11
N GLU A 106 -1.92 26.51 -0.49
CA GLU A 106 -2.10 25.15 0.02
C GLU A 106 -1.02 24.72 1.02
N ALA A 107 -0.14 25.63 1.46
CA ALA A 107 0.92 25.32 2.42
C ALA A 107 0.37 25.12 3.84
N LEU A 108 0.94 24.16 4.60
CA LEU A 108 0.57 23.98 5.99
C LEU A 108 1.16 25.13 6.83
N SER A 109 0.31 26.09 7.20
CA SER A 109 0.73 27.29 7.90
C SER A 109 1.40 26.99 9.25
N LEU A 110 2.39 27.82 9.60
CA LEU A 110 3.05 27.75 10.90
C LEU A 110 2.12 28.06 12.06
N ASP A 111 1.05 28.84 11.84
CA ASP A 111 0.08 29.18 12.88
C ASP A 111 -0.72 27.96 13.33
N VAL A 112 -1.11 27.09 12.39
CA VAL A 112 -1.77 25.81 12.71
C VAL A 112 -0.83 24.94 13.53
N LEU A 113 0.43 24.85 13.13
CA LEU A 113 1.46 24.07 13.83
C LEU A 113 1.79 24.63 15.21
N ALA A 114 1.89 25.95 15.37
CA ALA A 114 2.17 26.59 16.65
C ALA A 114 1.02 26.36 17.65
N LYS A 115 -0.24 26.37 17.17
CA LYS A 115 -1.43 26.10 18.01
C LYS A 115 -1.53 24.62 18.42
N ARG A 116 -1.23 23.71 17.51
CA ARG A 116 -1.47 22.26 17.69
C ARG A 116 -0.26 21.53 18.28
N CYS A 117 0.97 21.87 17.86
CA CYS A 117 2.21 21.24 18.32
C CYS A 117 2.81 22.03 19.49
N LYS A 118 2.36 21.72 20.71
CA LYS A 118 2.82 22.41 21.93
C LYS A 118 4.33 22.22 22.15
N ARG A 119 4.98 23.28 22.66
CA ARG A 119 6.40 23.29 23.05
C ARG A 119 7.39 22.97 21.90
N GLN A 120 6.98 23.17 20.64
CA GLN A 120 7.87 23.14 19.47
C GLN A 120 8.02 24.55 18.92
N LYS A 121 9.25 24.96 18.63
CA LYS A 121 9.51 26.20 17.89
C LYS A 121 9.59 25.87 16.40
N TRP A 122 8.87 26.64 15.58
CA TRP A 122 8.81 26.48 14.13
C TRP A 122 9.49 27.60 13.37
N ASP A 123 9.92 28.66 14.07
CA ASP A 123 10.77 29.70 13.52
C ASP A 123 12.23 29.25 13.64
N LEU A 124 12.80 28.83 12.51
CA LEU A 124 14.07 28.11 12.47
C LEU A 124 15.11 28.87 11.67
N PRO A 125 16.21 29.30 12.33
CA PRO A 125 17.32 29.91 11.61
C PRO A 125 18.16 28.88 10.84
N GLU A 126 18.06 27.58 11.16
CA GLU A 126 18.86 26.52 10.55
C GLU A 126 18.03 25.31 10.10
N SER A 127 18.50 24.64 9.04
CA SER A 127 17.94 23.39 8.51
C SER A 127 18.38 22.17 9.35
N GLY A 128 17.46 21.23 9.60
CA GLY A 128 17.74 19.95 10.28
C GLY A 128 17.21 19.85 11.71
N MET A 129 16.22 20.66 12.08
CA MET A 129 15.60 20.59 13.39
C MET A 129 14.82 19.28 13.55
N GLU A 130 15.04 18.56 14.65
CA GLU A 130 14.24 17.39 15.01
C GLU A 130 12.86 17.79 15.55
N ILE A 131 11.82 17.14 15.04
CA ILE A 131 10.45 17.28 15.55
C ILE A 131 10.31 16.35 16.75
N ARG A 132 9.81 16.90 17.86
CA ARG A 132 9.50 16.09 19.04
C ARG A 132 8.55 14.96 18.70
N GLU A 133 8.89 13.74 19.12
CA GLU A 133 8.11 12.51 18.87
C GLU A 133 6.61 12.68 19.20
N LYS A 134 6.28 13.39 20.28
CA LYS A 134 4.89 13.67 20.69
C LYS A 134 4.10 14.53 19.71
N ASN A 135 4.78 15.34 18.90
CA ASN A 135 4.17 16.26 17.95
C ASN A 135 4.11 15.68 16.53
N VAL A 136 4.87 14.61 16.23
CA VAL A 136 4.83 13.91 14.94
C VAL A 136 3.41 13.48 14.55
N PRO A 137 2.61 12.84 15.44
CA PRO A 137 1.21 12.51 15.14
C PRO A 137 0.37 13.66 14.63
N VAL A 138 0.49 14.80 15.32
CA VAL A 138 -0.34 15.97 15.10
C VAL A 138 0.09 16.67 13.82
N LEU A 139 1.41 16.75 13.59
CA LEU A 139 1.98 17.28 12.37
C LEU A 139 1.52 16.47 11.15
N GLU A 140 1.66 15.15 11.21
CA GLU A 140 1.24 14.25 10.13
C GLU A 140 -0.24 14.41 9.81
N GLU A 141 -1.09 14.46 10.83
CA GLU A 141 -2.53 14.66 10.67
C GLU A 141 -2.85 15.96 9.92
N GLU A 142 -2.27 17.09 10.34
CA GLU A 142 -2.51 18.38 9.69
C GLU A 142 -1.89 18.44 8.28
N TRP A 143 -0.71 17.85 8.11
CA TRP A 143 -0.05 17.76 6.81
C TRP A 143 -0.86 16.95 5.80
N TYR A 144 -1.45 15.84 6.23
CA TYR A 144 -2.30 15.05 5.35
C TYR A 144 -3.61 15.74 5.00
N LYS A 145 -4.27 16.42 5.96
CA LYS A 145 -5.44 17.27 5.65
C LYS A 145 -5.10 18.33 4.60
N CYS A 146 -3.91 18.91 4.71
CA CYS A 146 -3.41 19.92 3.80
C CYS A 146 -3.17 19.36 2.38
N ILE A 147 -2.55 18.18 2.27
CA ILE A 147 -2.40 17.46 0.99
C ILE A 147 -3.75 17.10 0.39
N ASP A 148 -4.71 16.64 1.20
CA ASP A 148 -6.04 16.21 0.73
C ASP A 148 -6.82 17.41 0.19
N ALA A 149 -6.77 18.54 0.89
CA ALA A 149 -7.36 19.79 0.43
C ALA A 149 -6.71 20.30 -0.87
N ALA A 150 -5.39 20.18 -1.00
CA ALA A 150 -4.62 20.60 -2.17
C ALA A 150 -4.85 19.72 -3.41
N SER A 151 -5.01 18.41 -3.20
CA SER A 151 -5.26 17.44 -4.27
C SER A 151 -6.73 17.36 -4.67
N GLY A 152 -7.65 17.84 -3.83
CA GLY A 152 -9.09 17.62 -3.98
C GLY A 152 -9.50 16.15 -3.78
N GLU A 153 -8.61 15.32 -3.26
CA GLU A 153 -8.81 13.88 -3.09
C GLU A 153 -9.19 13.56 -1.64
N HIS A 154 -10.45 13.18 -1.41
CA HIS A 154 -10.89 12.71 -0.10
C HIS A 154 -10.53 11.23 0.12
N PRO A 155 -9.96 10.88 1.30
CA PRO A 155 -9.64 9.51 1.63
C PRO A 155 -10.89 8.63 1.67
N ILE A 156 -10.76 7.38 1.24
CA ILE A 156 -11.90 6.46 1.16
C ILE A 156 -12.43 6.15 2.55
N LEU A 157 -13.69 6.51 2.82
CA LEU A 157 -14.31 6.16 4.09
C LEU A 157 -14.60 4.66 4.15
N PRO A 158 -14.62 4.04 5.35
CA PRO A 158 -15.00 2.63 5.48
C PRO A 158 -16.33 2.30 4.79
N SER A 159 -17.33 3.17 4.90
CA SER A 159 -18.64 3.02 4.26
C SER A 159 -18.59 2.95 2.72
N GLU A 160 -17.55 3.48 2.09
CA GLU A 160 -17.36 3.49 0.64
C GLU A 160 -16.68 2.22 0.10
N ILE A 161 -16.29 1.29 0.97
CA ILE A 161 -15.67 0.02 0.57
C ILE A 161 -16.72 -0.90 -0.04
N ARG A 162 -16.66 -1.08 -1.37
CA ARG A 162 -17.64 -1.86 -2.15
C ARG A 162 -17.37 -3.37 -2.18
N HIS A 163 -16.16 -3.80 -1.83
CA HIS A 163 -15.71 -5.20 -1.96
C HIS A 163 -14.99 -5.67 -0.71
N ASN A 164 -14.84 -6.99 -0.56
CA ASN A 164 -13.94 -7.53 0.46
C ASN A 164 -12.50 -7.34 -0.01
N ILE A 165 -11.80 -6.42 0.63
CA ILE A 165 -10.47 -5.97 0.22
C ILE A 165 -9.44 -6.26 1.31
N LEU A 166 -8.26 -6.66 0.88
CA LEU A 166 -7.08 -6.74 1.71
C LEU A 166 -6.17 -5.55 1.37
N LEU A 167 -5.96 -4.64 2.32
CA LEU A 167 -4.97 -3.59 2.18
C LEU A 167 -3.60 -4.15 2.54
N VAL A 168 -2.64 -3.96 1.65
CA VAL A 168 -1.26 -4.43 1.82
C VAL A 168 -0.33 -3.22 1.72
N GLN A 169 0.19 -2.80 2.86
CA GLN A 169 1.15 -1.70 2.91
C GLN A 169 2.52 -2.20 2.46
N ILE A 170 2.99 -1.67 1.34
CA ILE A 170 4.36 -1.90 0.88
C ILE A 170 5.19 -0.87 1.64
N ASN A 171 6.09 -1.30 2.52
CA ASN A 171 6.88 -0.45 3.43
C ASN A 171 8.36 -0.31 3.02
N LYS A 172 8.72 -0.68 1.78
CA LYS A 172 10.12 -0.76 1.35
C LYS A 172 10.51 0.37 0.41
N GLU A 173 11.70 0.93 0.65
CA GLU A 173 12.39 2.04 -0.03
C GLU A 173 12.44 2.02 -1.57
N TYR A 174 12.00 0.95 -2.25
CA TYR A 174 12.18 0.70 -3.68
C TYR A 174 10.99 1.08 -4.57
N TYR A 175 10.05 1.92 -4.10
CA TYR A 175 8.80 2.25 -4.79
C TYR A 175 8.97 2.81 -6.20
N LEU A 176 10.07 3.52 -6.46
CA LEU A 176 10.21 4.35 -7.66
C LEU A 176 10.56 3.59 -8.95
N ARG A 177 10.78 2.27 -8.86
CA ARG A 177 11.16 1.43 -10.03
C ARG A 177 10.57 0.02 -9.97
N LEU A 178 9.48 -0.19 -9.23
CA LEU A 178 8.82 -1.50 -9.25
C LEU A 178 8.16 -1.68 -10.62
N SER A 179 8.67 -2.61 -11.41
CA SER A 179 7.93 -3.15 -12.54
C SER A 179 6.57 -3.69 -12.05
N GLU A 180 5.57 -3.77 -12.93
CA GLU A 180 4.26 -4.36 -12.61
C GLU A 180 4.42 -5.72 -11.92
N ARG A 181 5.38 -6.51 -12.40
CA ARG A 181 5.75 -7.80 -11.81
C ARG A 181 6.25 -7.66 -10.38
N ALA A 182 7.19 -6.75 -10.12
CA ALA A 182 7.72 -6.55 -8.78
C ALA A 182 6.64 -6.04 -7.80
N MET A 183 5.75 -5.17 -8.26
CA MET A 183 4.61 -4.71 -7.46
C MET A 183 3.67 -5.86 -7.08
N TYR A 184 3.39 -6.75 -8.02
CA TYR A 184 2.61 -7.97 -7.75
C TYR A 184 3.31 -8.87 -6.73
N GLU A 185 4.60 -9.17 -6.91
CA GLU A 185 5.36 -10.03 -6.00
C GLU A 185 5.47 -9.44 -4.57
N TRP A 186 5.57 -8.11 -4.43
CA TRP A 186 5.54 -7.47 -3.11
C TRP A 186 4.16 -7.47 -2.45
N THR A 187 3.11 -7.45 -3.26
CA THR A 187 1.73 -7.42 -2.75
C THR A 187 1.23 -8.82 -2.41
N ARG A 188 1.67 -9.82 -3.17
CA ARG A 188 1.12 -11.17 -3.10
C ARG A 188 1.38 -11.88 -1.79
N GLY A 189 2.44 -11.59 -1.04
CA GLY A 189 2.73 -12.48 0.09
C GLY A 189 3.92 -12.20 1.01
N PHE A 190 4.19 -13.25 1.79
CA PHE A 190 5.04 -13.29 2.98
C PHE A 190 4.41 -12.65 4.21
N TRP A 191 3.08 -12.78 4.32
CA TRP A 191 2.31 -12.22 5.41
C TRP A 191 2.19 -13.22 6.56
N SER A 192 2.48 -12.76 7.78
CA SER A 192 2.23 -13.51 9.01
C SER A 192 0.76 -13.33 9.44
N ARG A 193 -0.16 -13.93 8.68
CA ARG A 193 -1.61 -13.96 8.97
C ARG A 193 -2.15 -15.36 8.76
N SER A 194 -3.18 -15.74 9.51
CA SER A 194 -3.89 -17.00 9.26
C SER A 194 -4.64 -16.92 7.94
N VAL A 195 -4.74 -18.05 7.25
CA VAL A 195 -5.54 -18.16 6.02
C VAL A 195 -6.99 -17.80 6.32
N GLU A 196 -7.50 -18.17 7.49
CA GLU A 196 -8.86 -17.86 7.96
C GLU A 196 -9.14 -16.37 7.98
N TYR A 197 -8.18 -15.56 8.43
CA TYR A 197 -8.31 -14.12 8.48
C TYR A 197 -8.43 -13.51 7.09
N VAL A 198 -7.59 -13.94 6.14
CA VAL A 198 -7.54 -13.32 4.81
C VAL A 198 -8.51 -13.93 3.79
N ARG A 199 -9.00 -15.16 4.03
CA ARG A 199 -9.88 -15.92 3.12
C ARG A 199 -11.06 -15.11 2.58
N PRO A 200 -11.73 -14.22 3.34
CA PRO A 200 -12.84 -13.44 2.81
C PRO A 200 -12.44 -12.41 1.73
N ALA A 201 -11.17 -12.05 1.63
CA ALA A 201 -10.69 -11.06 0.67
C ALA A 201 -10.82 -11.57 -0.77
N GLN A 202 -11.46 -10.75 -1.61
CA GLN A 202 -11.60 -11.00 -3.04
C GLN A 202 -10.54 -10.23 -3.84
N TYR A 203 -10.09 -9.10 -3.28
CA TYR A 203 -9.10 -8.22 -3.91
C TYR A 203 -8.01 -7.86 -2.90
N ALA A 204 -6.78 -7.71 -3.39
CA ALA A 204 -5.66 -7.15 -2.65
C ALA A 204 -5.29 -5.79 -3.25
N LEU A 205 -5.19 -4.76 -2.42
CA LEU A 205 -4.81 -3.40 -2.79
C LEU A 205 -3.39 -3.15 -2.30
N SER A 206 -2.50 -2.81 -3.23
CA SER A 206 -1.15 -2.35 -2.91
C SER A 206 -1.23 -0.92 -2.42
N ILE A 207 -0.79 -0.68 -1.19
CA ILE A 207 -0.74 0.66 -0.61
C ILE A 207 0.70 1.14 -0.60
N ILE A 208 0.95 2.25 -1.29
CA ILE A 208 2.23 2.96 -1.33
C ILE A 208 1.95 4.38 -0.86
N ASN A 209 2.68 4.84 0.16
CA ASN A 209 2.56 6.20 0.69
C ASN A 209 1.12 6.62 1.05
N GLY A 210 0.31 5.66 1.54
CA GLY A 210 -1.09 5.91 1.92
C GLY A 210 -2.09 5.97 0.75
N LYS A 211 -1.63 5.74 -0.49
CA LYS A 211 -2.48 5.66 -1.69
C LYS A 211 -2.52 4.25 -2.25
N VAL A 212 -3.64 3.88 -2.87
CA VAL A 212 -3.74 2.65 -3.63
C VAL A 212 -2.94 2.79 -4.93
N ALA A 213 -1.90 1.97 -5.08
CA ALA A 213 -1.07 1.94 -6.27
C ALA A 213 -1.60 0.95 -7.32
N GLU A 214 -2.12 -0.20 -6.89
CA GLU A 214 -2.66 -1.23 -7.79
C GLU A 214 -3.67 -2.13 -7.07
N VAL A 215 -4.53 -2.78 -7.85
CA VAL A 215 -5.55 -3.72 -7.38
C VAL A 215 -5.44 -5.06 -8.08
N TYR A 216 -5.30 -6.12 -7.28
CA TYR A 216 -5.24 -7.50 -7.75
C TYR A 216 -6.50 -8.25 -7.34
N ARG A 217 -7.05 -9.03 -8.28
CA ARG A 217 -8.04 -10.07 -7.96
C ARG A 217 -7.32 -11.30 -7.42
N ILE A 218 -7.72 -11.71 -6.24
CA ILE A 218 -7.22 -12.93 -5.59
C ILE A 218 -7.94 -14.12 -6.23
N ARG A 219 -7.18 -15.12 -6.66
CA ARG A 219 -7.70 -16.40 -7.15
C ARG A 219 -7.61 -17.47 -6.08
N GLU A 220 -6.47 -17.52 -5.40
CA GLU A 220 -6.16 -18.57 -4.43
C GLU A 220 -5.20 -18.06 -3.36
N TRP A 221 -5.31 -18.63 -2.17
CA TRP A 221 -4.36 -18.45 -1.07
C TRP A 221 -3.48 -19.69 -0.98
N ILE A 222 -2.17 -19.50 -0.98
CA ILE A 222 -1.19 -20.57 -0.91
C ILE A 222 -0.20 -20.33 0.25
N PRO A 223 0.37 -21.39 0.83
CA PRO A 223 1.53 -21.26 1.71
C PRO A 223 2.65 -20.52 1.00
N ALA A 224 3.29 -19.57 1.69
CA ALA A 224 4.32 -18.73 1.06
C ALA A 224 5.53 -19.54 0.57
N ARG A 225 5.78 -20.73 1.15
CA ARG A 225 6.83 -21.68 0.74
C ARG A 225 6.60 -22.32 -0.65
N GLU A 226 5.35 -22.30 -1.13
CA GLU A 226 4.93 -22.86 -2.43
C GLU A 226 4.98 -21.79 -3.54
N VAL A 227 5.33 -20.56 -3.19
CA VAL A 227 5.54 -19.49 -4.17
C VAL A 227 6.85 -19.73 -4.91
N ASP A 228 6.77 -19.80 -6.24
CA ASP A 228 7.91 -19.56 -7.11
C ASP A 228 8.12 -18.04 -7.21
N ASN A 229 9.19 -17.52 -6.59
CA ASN A 229 9.44 -16.08 -6.45
C ASN A 229 10.62 -15.65 -7.32
N TYR A 230 10.43 -14.59 -8.10
CA TYR A 230 11.44 -14.03 -9.01
C TYR A 230 12.33 -12.96 -8.38
N LEU A 231 11.98 -12.40 -7.22
CA LEU A 231 12.79 -11.43 -6.48
C LEU A 231 13.78 -12.16 -5.55
N HIS A 232 15.09 -12.04 -5.82
CA HIS A 232 16.20 -12.46 -4.93
C HIS A 232 15.98 -11.91 -3.50
N SER A 233 16.13 -12.60 -2.37
CA SER A 233 16.76 -13.86 -1.96
C SER A 233 15.74 -14.77 -1.28
N TYR A 234 14.99 -15.54 -2.05
CA TYR A 234 13.96 -16.43 -1.52
C TYR A 234 14.60 -17.63 -0.82
N VAL A 235 14.53 -17.64 0.51
CA VAL A 235 14.89 -18.82 1.32
C VAL A 235 13.59 -19.42 1.85
N LYS A 236 13.19 -20.57 1.29
CA LYS A 236 11.92 -21.24 1.59
C LYS A 236 11.68 -21.39 3.09
N GLU A 237 12.72 -21.72 3.86
CA GLU A 237 12.61 -21.92 5.32
C GLU A 237 12.26 -20.64 6.09
N ARG A 238 12.65 -19.45 5.60
CA ARG A 238 12.35 -18.15 6.26
C ARG A 238 10.88 -17.75 6.17
N HIS A 239 10.07 -18.52 5.44
CA HIS A 239 8.70 -18.19 5.10
C HIS A 239 7.70 -19.26 5.51
N ASP A 240 8.12 -20.22 6.34
CA ASP A 240 7.20 -21.20 6.92
C ASP A 240 6.14 -20.51 7.80
N GLY A 241 4.91 -21.01 7.74
CA GLY A 241 3.75 -20.39 8.40
C GLY A 241 3.26 -19.05 7.82
N LYS A 242 3.92 -18.51 6.79
CA LYS A 242 3.45 -17.32 6.07
C LYS A 242 2.55 -17.69 4.91
N ILE A 243 1.72 -16.74 4.50
CA ILE A 243 0.78 -16.92 3.39
C ILE A 243 1.09 -15.96 2.24
N ALA A 244 0.70 -16.40 1.05
CA ALA A 244 0.70 -15.61 -0.17
C ALA A 244 -0.59 -15.87 -0.96
N PHE A 245 -0.90 -15.00 -1.90
CA PHE A 245 -1.96 -15.25 -2.87
C PHE A 245 -1.39 -15.47 -4.28
N VAL A 246 -2.18 -16.18 -5.08
CA VAL A 246 -2.08 -16.20 -6.53
C VAL A 246 -3.21 -15.36 -7.07
N GLY A 247 -2.90 -14.41 -7.95
CA GLY A 247 -3.86 -13.45 -8.44
C GLY A 247 -3.49 -12.91 -9.82
N LYS A 248 -4.28 -11.94 -10.26
CA LYS A 248 -4.02 -11.16 -11.47
C LYS A 248 -4.50 -9.73 -11.27
N VAL A 249 -4.02 -8.81 -12.10
CA VAL A 249 -4.54 -7.44 -12.16
C VAL A 249 -6.07 -7.47 -12.27
N ALA A 250 -6.76 -6.67 -11.47
CA ALA A 250 -8.22 -6.62 -11.44
C ALA A 250 -8.78 -5.97 -12.73
N ARG A 251 -10.10 -6.08 -12.94
CA ARG A 251 -10.73 -5.37 -14.07
C ARG A 251 -10.61 -3.86 -13.90
N ARG A 252 -10.57 -3.17 -15.03
CA ARG A 252 -10.37 -1.71 -15.12
C ARG A 252 -11.38 -0.92 -14.30
N ASP A 253 -12.67 -1.24 -14.37
CA ASP A 253 -13.73 -0.58 -13.60
C ASP A 253 -13.48 -0.57 -12.08
N LEU A 254 -12.92 -1.66 -11.54
CA LEU A 254 -12.58 -1.75 -10.13
C LEU A 254 -11.27 -1.02 -9.81
N ARG A 255 -10.30 -1.08 -10.72
CA ARG A 255 -9.03 -0.35 -10.59
C ARG A 255 -9.27 1.15 -10.58
N ASP A 256 -10.04 1.66 -11.53
CA ASP A 256 -10.40 3.08 -11.66
C ASP A 256 -11.12 3.60 -10.41
N TYR A 257 -11.84 2.73 -9.67
CA TYR A 257 -12.50 3.11 -8.42
C TYR A 257 -11.54 3.27 -7.23
N TYR A 258 -10.47 2.47 -7.15
CA TYR A 258 -9.61 2.42 -5.97
C TYR A 258 -8.24 3.08 -6.19
N ILE A 259 -7.62 2.94 -7.36
CA ILE A 259 -6.28 3.46 -7.64
C ILE A 259 -6.26 4.98 -7.44
N GLY A 260 -5.18 5.47 -6.83
CA GLY A 260 -5.00 6.88 -6.49
C GLY A 260 -5.73 7.30 -5.21
N ARG A 261 -6.80 6.61 -4.80
CA ARG A 261 -7.51 6.95 -3.57
C ARG A 261 -6.62 6.75 -2.35
N ARG A 262 -6.74 7.69 -1.44
CA ARG A 262 -6.12 7.64 -0.12
C ARG A 262 -6.84 6.68 0.81
N VAL A 263 -6.11 5.96 1.65
CA VAL A 263 -6.66 4.96 2.59
C VAL A 263 -6.43 5.32 4.06
N ASP A 264 -5.95 6.54 4.35
CA ASP A 264 -5.55 6.97 5.70
C ASP A 264 -6.67 6.84 6.74
N SER A 265 -7.91 7.14 6.34
CA SER A 265 -9.15 6.95 7.11
C SER A 265 -9.41 5.51 7.55
N LEU A 266 -8.76 4.52 6.93
CA LEU A 266 -8.91 3.09 7.24
C LEU A 266 -7.93 2.61 8.32
N TYR A 267 -6.98 3.44 8.74
CA TYR A 267 -5.99 3.10 9.76
C TYR A 267 -6.24 3.92 11.03
N LYS A 268 -6.19 3.28 12.21
CA LYS A 268 -6.08 4.05 13.46
C LYS A 268 -4.63 4.51 13.62
N TYR A 269 -4.46 5.69 14.21
CA TYR A 269 -3.15 6.25 14.49
C TYR A 269 -2.29 5.28 15.33
N GLY A 270 -1.03 5.04 14.92
CA GLY A 270 -0.09 4.13 15.60
C GLY A 270 -0.28 2.63 15.31
N GLU A 271 -1.26 2.26 14.49
CA GLU A 271 -1.62 0.86 14.26
C GLU A 271 -0.90 0.31 13.01
N GLY A 272 0.36 -0.09 13.19
CA GLY A 272 1.32 -0.50 12.14
C GLY A 272 1.11 -1.88 11.48
N SER A 273 -0.13 -2.35 11.35
CA SER A 273 -0.39 -3.62 10.68
C SER A 273 -0.22 -3.51 9.17
N GLN A 274 0.79 -4.20 8.64
CA GLN A 274 1.11 -4.22 7.21
C GLN A 274 -0.03 -4.77 6.34
N VAL A 275 -0.88 -5.63 6.89
CA VAL A 275 -1.98 -6.30 6.20
C VAL A 275 -3.27 -6.17 6.99
N ARG A 276 -4.33 -5.65 6.35
CA ARG A 276 -5.68 -5.48 6.92
C ARG A 276 -6.78 -5.94 5.99
N LEU A 277 -7.75 -6.66 6.55
CA LEU A 277 -8.98 -7.02 5.87
C LEU A 277 -10.10 -6.04 6.19
N PHE A 278 -10.73 -5.53 5.14
CA PHE A 278 -12.03 -4.86 5.20
C PHE A 278 -13.05 -5.65 4.40
N LEU A 279 -14.20 -5.92 5.01
CA LEU A 279 -15.35 -6.48 4.31
C LEU A 279 -16.15 -5.35 3.67
N LYS A 280 -16.96 -5.72 2.66
CA LYS A 280 -17.91 -4.81 2.02
C LYS A 280 -18.72 -4.04 3.06
N GLY A 281 -18.83 -2.72 2.88
CA GLY A 281 -19.48 -1.80 3.81
C GLY A 281 -18.62 -1.38 4.99
N GLY A 282 -17.29 -1.57 4.94
CA GLY A 282 -16.36 -1.03 5.92
C GLY A 282 -16.21 -1.82 7.21
N LYS A 283 -16.80 -3.02 7.27
CA LYS A 283 -16.71 -3.86 8.48
C LYS A 283 -15.30 -4.43 8.60
N THR A 284 -14.63 -4.14 9.72
CA THR A 284 -13.35 -4.75 10.07
C THR A 284 -13.58 -6.18 10.54
N ALA A 285 -12.77 -7.11 10.03
CA ALA A 285 -12.74 -8.46 10.59
C ALA A 285 -12.00 -8.43 11.94
N GLU A 286 -12.73 -8.49 13.04
CA GLU A 286 -12.12 -8.56 14.37
C GLU A 286 -11.45 -9.94 14.56
N PRO A 287 -10.15 -10.00 14.92
CA PRO A 287 -9.42 -11.28 15.06
C PRO A 287 -10.09 -12.24 16.06
N ALA A 288 -10.69 -11.72 17.13
CA ALA A 288 -11.31 -12.49 18.20
C ALA A 288 -12.59 -13.25 17.79
N MET A 289 -13.34 -12.77 16.78
CA MET A 289 -14.53 -13.48 16.28
C MET A 289 -14.18 -14.69 15.40
N ILE A 290 -13.03 -14.64 14.72
CA ILE A 290 -12.57 -15.73 13.84
C ILE A 290 -11.98 -16.88 14.68
N GLU A 291 -11.23 -16.56 15.73
CA GLU A 291 -10.65 -17.57 16.63
C GLU A 291 -11.69 -18.29 17.51
N LYS A 292 -12.76 -17.62 17.97
CA LYS A 292 -13.86 -18.29 18.70
C LYS A 292 -14.61 -19.31 17.83
N LYS A 293 -14.77 -19.06 16.52
CA LYS A 293 -15.32 -20.05 15.57
C LYS A 293 -14.37 -21.22 15.34
N ALA A 294 -13.06 -21.01 15.41
CA ALA A 294 -12.06 -22.08 15.30
C ALA A 294 -12.03 -22.98 16.54
N ARG A 295 -12.21 -22.44 17.75
CA ARG A 295 -12.27 -23.23 19.00
C ARG A 295 -13.56 -24.02 19.20
N GLY A 296 -14.68 -23.55 18.63
CA GLY A 296 -15.96 -24.30 18.65
C GLY A 296 -16.01 -25.46 17.64
N ALA A 297 -15.01 -25.58 16.76
CA ALA A 297 -14.86 -26.68 15.82
C ALA A 297 -13.69 -27.57 16.25
N ASP A 298 -13.81 -28.18 17.44
CA ASP A 298 -13.01 -29.35 17.81
C ASP A 298 -13.44 -30.56 16.96
N LEU A 299 -13.09 -30.50 15.67
CA LEU A 299 -13.19 -31.59 14.71
C LEU A 299 -11.81 -31.92 14.14
N GLY A 300 -10.76 -31.70 14.94
CA GLY A 300 -9.36 -32.00 14.62
C GLY A 300 -9.05 -33.49 14.46
N ARG A 301 -10.02 -34.40 14.67
CA ARG A 301 -9.82 -35.85 14.52
C ARG A 301 -10.60 -36.51 13.38
N ARG A 302 -11.55 -35.84 12.71
CA ARG A 302 -12.40 -36.51 11.69
C ARG A 302 -12.08 -36.19 10.22
N ILE A 303 -11.19 -35.24 9.92
CA ILE A 303 -10.84 -34.88 8.52
C ILE A 303 -9.54 -35.58 8.03
N LYS A 304 -8.76 -36.18 8.94
CA LYS A 304 -7.53 -36.91 8.56
C LYS A 304 -7.80 -38.26 7.86
N ALA A 305 -9.05 -38.70 7.75
CA ALA A 305 -9.43 -40.00 7.17
C ALA A 305 -10.19 -39.92 5.83
N VAL A 306 -10.46 -38.71 5.28
CA VAL A 306 -11.24 -38.57 4.04
C VAL A 306 -10.54 -37.77 2.94
N LYS A 307 -9.47 -37.02 3.24
CA LYS A 307 -8.81 -36.15 2.24
C LYS A 307 -7.59 -36.72 1.51
N ASP A 308 -7.11 -37.91 1.88
CA ASP A 308 -6.00 -38.58 1.19
C ASP A 308 -6.42 -39.40 -0.04
N LYS A 309 -7.62 -39.18 -0.60
CA LYS A 309 -7.99 -39.73 -1.91
C LYS A 309 -8.71 -38.68 -2.77
N LYS A 310 -8.04 -38.31 -3.86
CA LYS A 310 -8.49 -37.50 -5.03
C LYS A 310 -8.39 -35.98 -4.89
N LEU A 311 -7.18 -35.44 -5.03
CA LEU A 311 -6.90 -34.25 -5.84
C LEU A 311 -5.38 -34.11 -6.01
N GLU A 312 -4.76 -35.09 -6.66
CA GLU A 312 -3.43 -34.90 -7.24
C GLU A 312 -3.58 -34.51 -8.71
N ASN A 313 -2.84 -33.47 -9.09
CA ASN A 313 -2.38 -33.10 -10.44
C ASN A 313 -3.36 -33.29 -11.60
N VAL A 314 -4.05 -32.21 -11.97
CA VAL A 314 -4.79 -32.17 -13.24
C VAL A 314 -4.14 -31.14 -14.17
N ARG A 315 -3.61 -31.64 -15.29
CA ARG A 315 -3.07 -30.84 -16.39
C ARG A 315 -4.20 -30.11 -17.12
N SER A 316 -3.92 -28.93 -17.67
CA SER A 316 -4.89 -28.08 -18.39
C SER A 316 -5.69 -28.81 -19.49
N ALA A 317 -5.13 -29.88 -20.07
CA ALA A 317 -5.80 -30.71 -21.08
C ALA A 317 -7.06 -31.45 -20.55
N GLU A 318 -7.13 -31.84 -19.27
CA GLU A 318 -8.31 -32.54 -18.72
C GLU A 318 -9.48 -31.59 -18.39
N LEU A 319 -9.24 -30.27 -18.32
CA LEU A 319 -10.30 -29.27 -18.15
C LEU A 319 -11.08 -28.99 -19.45
N ASP A 320 -10.49 -29.37 -20.59
CA ASP A 320 -11.06 -29.17 -21.92
C ASP A 320 -11.78 -30.42 -22.45
N GLU A 321 -11.68 -31.56 -21.75
CA GLU A 321 -12.55 -32.70 -22.02
C GLU A 321 -13.98 -32.43 -21.50
N PRO A 322 -15.01 -32.49 -22.37
CA PRO A 322 -16.38 -32.19 -21.97
C PRO A 322 -16.90 -33.22 -20.96
N MET A 323 -17.20 -32.76 -19.74
CA MET A 323 -17.69 -33.64 -18.68
C MET A 323 -19.19 -33.53 -18.51
N GLN A 324 -19.87 -34.67 -18.30
CA GLN A 324 -21.32 -34.63 -18.05
C GLN A 324 -21.61 -34.02 -16.67
N PRO A 325 -22.65 -33.16 -16.56
CA PRO A 325 -23.08 -32.64 -15.27
C PRO A 325 -23.59 -33.78 -14.38
N LYS A 326 -23.26 -33.73 -13.09
CA LYS A 326 -23.61 -34.77 -12.11
C LYS A 326 -25.11 -34.85 -11.85
N LYS A 327 -25.79 -33.71 -11.94
CA LYS A 327 -27.24 -33.58 -11.76
C LYS A 327 -27.78 -32.46 -12.64
N ARG A 328 -29.04 -32.62 -13.09
CA ARG A 328 -29.84 -31.60 -13.75
C ARG A 328 -31.19 -31.52 -13.03
N ILE A 329 -31.52 -30.36 -12.48
CA ILE A 329 -32.77 -30.14 -11.72
C ILE A 329 -33.52 -28.98 -12.36
N ARG A 330 -34.79 -29.18 -12.68
CA ARG A 330 -35.69 -28.10 -13.07
C ARG A 330 -36.20 -27.42 -11.80
N LYS A 331 -35.99 -26.11 -11.67
CA LYS A 331 -36.50 -25.33 -10.54
C LYS A 331 -37.91 -24.80 -10.85
N SER A 332 -38.60 -24.33 -9.82
CA SER A 332 -39.97 -23.80 -9.90
C SER A 332 -40.10 -22.56 -10.79
N ASP A 333 -38.99 -21.87 -11.04
CA ASP A 333 -38.83 -20.77 -11.99
C ASP A 333 -38.75 -21.23 -13.47
N GLY A 334 -38.86 -22.54 -13.73
CA GLY A 334 -38.76 -23.12 -15.07
C GLY A 334 -37.33 -23.28 -15.60
N VAL A 335 -36.31 -22.78 -14.88
CA VAL A 335 -34.91 -22.79 -15.30
C VAL A 335 -34.23 -24.10 -14.85
N PHE A 336 -33.47 -24.70 -15.76
CA PHE A 336 -32.63 -25.85 -15.44
C PHE A 336 -31.34 -25.40 -14.74
N ARG A 337 -31.05 -26.00 -13.58
CA ARG A 337 -29.74 -25.91 -12.93
C ARG A 337 -28.96 -27.20 -13.10
N TYR A 338 -27.69 -27.05 -13.39
CA TYR A 338 -26.72 -28.11 -13.60
C TYR A 338 -25.75 -28.13 -12.43
N THR A 339 -25.39 -29.33 -11.97
CA THR A 339 -24.36 -29.53 -10.97
C THR A 339 -23.08 -29.98 -11.65
N CYS A 340 -21.98 -29.25 -11.46
CA CYS A 340 -20.69 -29.58 -12.03
C CYS A 340 -20.24 -30.94 -11.47
N GLY A 341 -19.87 -31.89 -12.32
CA GLY A 341 -19.38 -33.19 -11.83
C GLY A 341 -18.01 -33.15 -11.17
N ARG A 342 -17.28 -32.03 -11.31
CA ARG A 342 -15.93 -31.86 -10.76
C ARG A 342 -15.95 -31.16 -9.41
N CYS A 343 -16.53 -29.96 -9.34
CA CYS A 343 -16.55 -29.14 -8.12
C CYS A 343 -17.92 -29.09 -7.42
N GLU A 344 -18.92 -29.78 -7.96
CA GLU A 344 -20.29 -29.84 -7.40
C GLU A 344 -21.04 -28.50 -7.31
N ALA A 345 -20.48 -27.44 -7.89
CA ALA A 345 -21.15 -26.15 -8.01
C ALA A 345 -22.45 -26.26 -8.82
N SER A 346 -23.49 -25.57 -8.38
CA SER A 346 -24.78 -25.51 -9.07
C SER A 346 -24.91 -24.21 -9.85
N PHE A 347 -25.12 -24.29 -11.16
CA PHE A 347 -25.14 -23.14 -12.06
C PHE A 347 -26.25 -23.28 -13.13
N ALA A 348 -26.63 -22.17 -13.77
CA ALA A 348 -27.55 -22.17 -14.92
C ALA A 348 -26.85 -22.74 -16.17
N LYS A 349 -27.58 -23.00 -17.27
CA LYS A 349 -26.98 -23.55 -18.50
C LYS A 349 -25.79 -22.71 -18.97
N SER A 350 -24.60 -23.32 -19.03
CA SER A 350 -23.34 -22.69 -19.46
C SER A 350 -22.41 -23.78 -20.00
N ASP A 351 -21.61 -23.45 -21.02
CA ASP A 351 -20.65 -24.38 -21.64
C ASP A 351 -19.49 -24.71 -20.70
N ARG A 352 -19.18 -23.80 -19.75
CA ARG A 352 -18.20 -24.04 -18.69
C ARG A 352 -18.80 -23.79 -17.32
N CYS A 353 -18.33 -24.56 -16.35
CA CYS A 353 -18.65 -24.33 -14.95
C CYS A 353 -18.09 -22.95 -14.51
N PRO A 354 -18.91 -22.03 -14.00
CA PRO A 354 -18.47 -20.70 -13.60
C PRO A 354 -17.53 -20.70 -12.38
N GLU A 355 -17.52 -21.79 -11.60
CA GLU A 355 -16.65 -21.93 -10.43
C GLU A 355 -15.28 -22.54 -10.77
N CYS A 356 -15.23 -23.64 -11.53
CA CYS A 356 -13.96 -24.37 -11.79
C CYS A 356 -13.49 -24.34 -13.25
N GLY A 357 -14.24 -23.74 -14.17
CA GLY A 357 -13.87 -23.65 -15.59
C GLY A 357 -13.97 -24.95 -16.39
N GLN A 358 -14.36 -26.08 -15.77
CA GLN A 358 -14.56 -27.35 -16.47
C GLN A 358 -15.55 -27.19 -17.62
N LEU A 359 -15.19 -27.70 -18.81
CA LEU A 359 -16.10 -27.79 -19.94
C LEU A 359 -17.22 -28.78 -19.64
N VAL A 360 -18.48 -28.36 -19.76
CA VAL A 360 -19.65 -29.14 -19.39
C VAL A 360 -20.41 -29.54 -20.65
N LYS A 361 -20.65 -30.84 -20.82
CA LYS A 361 -21.43 -31.36 -21.93
C LYS A 361 -22.89 -31.00 -21.73
N VAL A 362 -23.36 -29.98 -22.42
CA VAL A 362 -24.73 -29.48 -22.29
C VAL A 362 -25.70 -30.50 -22.89
N TRP A 363 -26.67 -30.97 -22.09
CA TRP A 363 -27.67 -31.92 -22.59
C TRP A 363 -28.64 -31.20 -23.53
N GLY A 364 -28.48 -31.43 -24.84
CA GLY A 364 -29.40 -30.95 -25.87
C GLY A 364 -28.69 -30.26 -27.03
N GLY A 365 -28.28 -31.06 -28.00
CA GLY A 365 -27.82 -30.67 -29.33
C GLY A 365 -27.51 -31.96 -30.08
N ARG A 366 -28.38 -32.32 -31.03
CA ARG A 366 -28.06 -33.31 -32.06
C ARG A 366 -26.99 -32.73 -32.97
#